data_AF-A0A1X7NAE0-F1
#
_entry.id   AF-A0A1X7NAE0-F1
#
_cell.length_a   1.000
_cell.length_b   1.000
_cell.length_c   1.000
_cell.angle_alpha   90.00
_cell.angle_beta   90.00
_cell.angle_gamma   90.00
#
_symmetry.space_group_name_H-M   'P 1'
#
loop_
_entity.id
_entity.type
_entity.pdbx_description
1 polymer ?
#
loop_
_entity_poly.entity_id
_entity_poly.type
_entity_poly.pdbx_seq_one_letter_code
_entity_poly.pdbx_strand_id
1 'polypeptide(L)'
;MKRIVKYANALARLYGVVQFEKVVEIYNSQNKTKWTLEKAKIAIQADKEALEKDFIYLHRDWIVHETVLEEDTFDELVVNQQSKPFYIPEQDELLKRTNEFYEEETKEYLNLKEYITTKVVEGDSFIAEMISDDIRGHCLYGFSLDYALREFNFREVRFKSKEQMDKVAQLIIELANHTRIRENNGFTPAELHEQMIKSESSLSDKPVIKKVGRNDPCPCGSGKKYKKCCLNKV
;
A
#
# COMPACT_ATOMS: atom_id res chain seq x y z
N MET A 1 18.50 19.22 -4.00
CA MET A 1 17.07 19.25 -3.60
C MET A 1 16.90 19.59 -2.14
N LYS A 2 15.95 20.48 -1.82
CA LYS A 2 15.51 20.74 -0.43
C LYS A 2 14.87 19.47 0.17
N ARG A 3 14.83 19.36 1.50
CA ARG A 3 14.27 18.18 2.17
C ARG A 3 12.80 17.93 1.82
N ILE A 4 11.98 18.98 1.72
CA ILE A 4 10.57 18.85 1.31
C ILE A 4 10.41 18.28 -0.12
N VAL A 5 11.35 18.57 -1.01
CA VAL A 5 11.37 18.03 -2.38
C VAL A 5 11.76 16.55 -2.38
N LYS A 6 12.70 16.15 -1.50
CA LYS A 6 13.02 14.73 -1.28
C LYS A 6 11.81 13.95 -0.74
N TYR A 7 11.00 14.56 0.12
CA TYR A 7 9.74 13.97 0.57
C TYR A 7 8.73 13.82 -0.57
N ALA A 8 8.56 14.86 -1.40
CA ALA A 8 7.70 14.78 -2.58
C ALA A 8 8.10 13.62 -3.51
N ASN A 9 9.40 13.50 -3.82
CA ASN A 9 9.94 12.41 -4.62
C ASN A 9 9.67 11.03 -3.98
N ALA A 10 10.10 10.83 -2.73
CA ALA A 10 9.97 9.55 -2.04
C ALA A 10 8.51 9.10 -1.87
N LEU A 11 7.60 10.03 -1.56
CA LEU A 11 6.18 9.73 -1.38
C LEU A 11 5.48 9.46 -2.71
N ALA A 12 5.85 10.16 -3.78
CA ALA A 12 5.35 9.86 -5.12
C ALA A 12 5.80 8.46 -5.59
N ARG A 13 7.01 8.03 -5.25
CA ARG A 13 7.47 6.64 -5.52
C ARG A 13 6.71 5.60 -4.71
N LEU A 14 6.45 5.87 -3.43
CA LEU A 14 5.74 4.95 -2.54
C LEU A 14 4.24 4.82 -2.88
N TYR A 15 3.59 5.93 -3.21
CA TYR A 15 2.13 5.97 -3.41
C TYR A 15 1.72 6.00 -4.89
N GLY A 16 2.65 6.21 -5.82
CA GLY A 16 2.36 6.48 -7.23
C GLY A 16 1.82 7.89 -7.47
N VAL A 17 0.86 8.33 -6.67
CA VAL A 17 0.29 9.68 -6.66
C VAL A 17 0.21 10.20 -5.23
N VAL A 18 0.52 11.49 -5.03
CA VAL A 18 0.38 12.13 -3.72
C VAL A 18 0.04 13.61 -3.85
N GLN A 19 -0.90 14.08 -3.03
CA GLN A 19 -1.24 15.50 -2.96
C GLN A 19 -0.17 16.31 -2.23
N PHE A 20 0.03 17.57 -2.63
CA PHE A 20 0.94 18.48 -1.92
C PHE A 20 0.63 18.59 -0.43
N GLU A 21 -0.65 18.62 -0.08
CA GLU A 21 -1.16 18.69 1.28
C GLU A 21 -0.66 17.50 2.11
N LYS A 22 -0.73 16.28 1.54
CA LYS A 22 -0.27 15.05 2.20
C LYS A 22 1.25 15.04 2.37
N VAL A 23 2.01 15.52 1.39
CA VAL A 23 3.48 15.68 1.50
C VAL A 23 3.84 16.59 2.68
N VAL A 24 3.15 17.73 2.79
CA VAL A 24 3.38 18.70 3.88
C VAL A 24 2.99 18.12 5.24
N GLU A 25 1.87 17.40 5.32
CA GLU A 25 1.43 16.71 6.54
C GLU A 25 2.49 15.73 7.04
N ILE A 26 2.95 14.81 6.18
CA ILE A 26 3.95 13.79 6.52
C ILE A 26 5.31 14.43 6.84
N TYR A 27 5.74 15.41 6.05
CA TYR A 27 6.96 16.14 6.35
C TYR A 27 6.89 16.78 7.74
N ASN A 28 5.79 17.48 8.03
CA ASN A 28 5.61 18.18 9.28
C ASN A 28 5.47 17.23 10.47
N SER A 29 4.93 16.02 10.31
CA SER A 29 4.89 15.05 11.42
C SER A 29 6.29 14.56 11.81
N GLN A 30 7.22 14.47 10.85
CA GLN A 30 8.56 13.89 11.05
C GLN A 30 9.69 14.92 11.24
N ASN A 31 9.44 16.22 11.07
CA ASN A 31 10.49 17.25 11.11
C ASN A 31 10.18 18.36 12.11
N LYS A 32 11.23 18.92 12.74
CA LYS A 32 11.10 20.07 13.67
C LYS A 32 10.67 21.35 12.93
N THR A 33 11.39 21.70 11.88
CA THR A 33 11.03 22.82 10.99
C THR A 33 9.78 22.46 10.22
N LYS A 34 8.78 23.34 10.21
CA LYS A 34 7.50 23.10 9.53
C LYS A 34 7.41 23.88 8.23
N TRP A 35 6.69 23.31 7.27
CA TRP A 35 6.29 23.99 6.04
C TRP A 35 4.80 24.30 6.05
N THR A 36 4.46 25.47 5.53
CA THR A 36 3.11 25.76 5.07
C THR A 36 2.92 25.21 3.67
N LEU A 37 1.68 24.90 3.29
CA LEU A 37 1.35 24.39 1.95
C LEU A 37 1.88 25.28 0.83
N GLU A 38 1.67 26.60 0.91
CA GLU A 38 2.11 27.55 -0.12
C GLU A 38 3.62 27.53 -0.34
N LYS A 39 4.40 27.63 0.75
CA LYS A 39 5.87 27.54 0.70
C LYS A 39 6.33 26.21 0.13
N ALA A 40 5.67 25.11 0.46
CA ALA A 40 6.02 23.79 -0.05
C ALA A 40 5.75 23.69 -1.56
N LYS A 41 4.57 24.14 -2.03
CA LYS A 41 4.24 24.21 -3.47
C LYS A 41 5.30 25.01 -4.24
N ILE A 42 5.68 26.20 -3.75
CA ILE A 42 6.74 27.01 -4.37
C ILE A 42 8.09 26.26 -4.40
N ALA A 43 8.49 25.65 -3.29
CA ALA A 43 9.77 24.96 -3.20
C ALA A 43 9.84 23.73 -4.11
N ILE A 44 8.76 22.96 -4.19
CA ILE A 44 8.65 21.77 -5.05
C ILE A 44 8.60 22.19 -6.52
N GLN A 45 7.81 23.22 -6.87
CA GLN A 45 7.74 23.75 -8.23
C GLN A 45 9.09 24.29 -8.72
N ALA A 46 9.87 24.92 -7.83
CA ALA A 46 11.19 25.43 -8.17
C ALA A 46 12.23 24.34 -8.48
N ASP A 47 12.03 23.11 -7.96
CA ASP A 47 12.88 21.95 -8.22
C ASP A 47 12.22 20.97 -9.23
N LYS A 48 11.23 21.42 -10.02
CA LYS A 48 10.46 20.57 -10.96
C LYS A 48 11.35 19.77 -11.92
N GLU A 49 12.34 20.41 -12.55
CA GLU A 49 13.23 19.73 -13.51
C GLU A 49 14.07 18.61 -12.85
N ALA A 50 14.38 18.75 -11.56
CA ALA A 50 15.08 17.70 -10.81
C ALA A 50 14.15 16.53 -10.51
N LEU A 51 12.87 16.80 -10.20
CA LEU A 51 11.86 15.76 -10.02
C LEU A 51 11.59 15.00 -11.31
N GLU A 52 11.50 15.69 -12.46
CA GLU A 52 11.26 15.05 -13.76
C GLU A 52 12.42 14.11 -14.15
N LYS A 53 13.68 14.46 -13.82
CA LYS A 53 14.83 13.56 -13.99
C LYS A 53 14.75 12.30 -13.12
N ASP A 54 14.02 12.37 -12.02
CA ASP A 54 13.74 11.24 -11.14
C ASP A 54 12.39 10.57 -11.45
N PHE A 55 11.81 10.84 -12.64
CA PHE A 55 10.54 10.30 -13.12
C PHE A 55 9.32 10.75 -12.30
N ILE A 56 9.39 11.93 -11.69
CA ILE A 56 8.32 12.51 -10.86
C ILE A 56 7.80 13.80 -11.51
N TYR A 57 6.51 13.85 -11.78
CA TYR A 57 5.84 14.93 -12.48
C TYR A 57 4.82 15.66 -11.58
N LEU A 58 4.65 16.95 -11.83
CA LEU A 58 3.62 17.75 -11.18
C LEU A 58 2.37 17.77 -12.06
N HIS A 59 1.25 17.29 -11.53
CA HIS A 59 -0.02 17.19 -12.25
C HIS A 59 -1.15 17.83 -11.42
N ARG A 60 -1.50 19.09 -11.72
CA ARG A 60 -2.47 19.89 -10.93
C ARG A 60 -2.00 20.00 -9.46
N ASP A 61 -2.81 19.57 -8.50
CA ASP A 61 -2.48 19.51 -7.07
C ASP A 61 -1.79 18.19 -6.66
N TRP A 62 -1.32 17.41 -7.62
CA TRP A 62 -0.69 16.11 -7.40
C TRP A 62 0.76 16.09 -7.84
N ILE A 63 1.50 15.21 -7.19
CA ILE A 63 2.85 14.81 -7.51
C ILE A 63 2.77 13.33 -7.87
N VAL A 64 3.20 12.98 -9.07
CA VAL A 64 2.85 11.72 -9.72
C VAL A 64 4.12 11.05 -10.25
N HIS A 65 4.27 9.76 -10.01
CA HIS A 65 5.29 8.95 -10.63
C HIS A 65 4.95 8.70 -12.11
N GLU A 66 5.95 8.77 -12.99
CA GLU A 66 5.82 8.66 -14.45
C GLU A 66 4.91 7.52 -14.89
N THR A 67 5.14 6.31 -14.36
CA THR A 67 4.38 5.12 -14.76
C THR A 67 2.86 5.26 -14.59
N VAL A 68 2.38 6.07 -13.64
CA VAL A 68 0.93 6.32 -13.49
C VAL A 68 0.39 7.17 -14.65
N LEU A 69 1.19 8.08 -15.19
CA LEU A 69 0.83 8.91 -16.33
C LEU A 69 0.96 8.14 -17.65
N GLU A 70 2.00 7.32 -17.79
CA GLU A 70 2.23 6.51 -19.00
C GLU A 70 1.17 5.43 -19.20
N GLU A 71 0.69 4.83 -18.12
CA GLU A 71 -0.36 3.80 -18.16
C GLU A 71 -1.78 4.36 -18.16
N ASP A 72 -1.95 5.69 -18.08
CA ASP A 72 -3.26 6.36 -17.97
C ASP A 72 -4.11 5.86 -16.77
N THR A 73 -3.45 5.53 -15.64
CA THR A 73 -4.08 4.93 -14.45
C THR A 73 -4.34 5.93 -13.32
N PHE A 74 -4.12 7.22 -13.55
CA PHE A 74 -4.24 8.26 -12.51
C PHE A 74 -5.61 8.25 -11.81
N ASP A 75 -6.70 8.32 -12.56
CA ASP A 75 -8.05 8.40 -11.99
C ASP A 75 -8.43 7.09 -11.26
N GLU A 76 -8.06 5.93 -11.82
CA GLU A 76 -8.29 4.62 -11.20
C GLU A 76 -7.54 4.50 -9.87
N LEU A 77 -6.25 4.88 -9.85
CA LEU A 77 -5.43 4.80 -8.66
C LEU A 77 -5.96 5.72 -7.55
N VAL A 78 -6.36 6.94 -7.88
CA VAL A 78 -6.96 7.89 -6.92
C VAL A 78 -8.26 7.32 -6.33
N VAL A 79 -9.10 6.68 -7.14
CA VAL A 79 -10.33 6.01 -6.67
C VAL A 79 -9.99 4.82 -5.76
N ASN A 80 -9.03 3.98 -6.15
CA ASN A 80 -8.62 2.80 -5.37
C ASN A 80 -8.00 3.15 -4.02
N GLN A 81 -7.32 4.29 -3.95
CA GLN A 81 -6.71 4.83 -2.72
C GLN A 81 -7.73 5.53 -1.81
N GLN A 82 -8.91 5.88 -2.32
CA GLN A 82 -9.90 6.66 -1.60
C GLN A 82 -10.30 5.95 -0.29
N SER A 83 -10.41 6.72 0.79
CA SER A 83 -10.80 6.25 2.12
C SER A 83 -9.86 5.26 2.80
N LYS A 84 -8.75 4.86 2.18
CA LYS A 84 -7.70 4.05 2.82
C LYS A 84 -6.73 4.94 3.60
N PRO A 85 -6.21 4.49 4.77
CA PRO A 85 -5.15 5.21 5.47
C PRO A 85 -3.86 5.23 4.65
N PHE A 86 -2.94 6.14 4.98
CA PHE A 86 -1.59 6.16 4.38
C PHE A 86 -0.60 5.44 5.27
N TYR A 87 0.20 4.54 4.69
CA TYR A 87 1.36 4.00 5.37
C TYR A 87 2.44 5.06 5.40
N ILE A 88 2.91 5.45 6.59
CA ILE A 88 3.96 6.46 6.75
C ILE A 88 5.20 5.74 7.30
N PRO A 89 6.22 5.46 6.46
CA PRO A 89 7.47 4.88 6.91
C PRO A 89 8.23 5.85 7.81
N GLU A 90 9.12 5.30 8.64
CA GLU A 90 10.11 6.11 9.35
C GLU A 90 10.93 6.98 8.39
N GLN A 91 11.35 8.15 8.86
CA GLN A 91 11.94 9.20 8.02
C GLN A 91 13.14 8.69 7.19
N ASP A 92 14.05 7.96 7.81
CA ASP A 92 15.25 7.48 7.11
C ASP A 92 14.90 6.39 6.08
N GLU A 93 13.89 5.56 6.37
CA GLU A 93 13.42 4.55 5.44
C GLU A 93 12.71 5.17 4.23
N LEU A 94 11.86 6.18 4.47
CA LEU A 94 11.21 6.93 3.41
C LEU A 94 12.24 7.56 2.48
N LEU A 95 13.28 8.19 3.01
CA LEU A 95 14.26 8.92 2.21
C LEU A 95 15.18 8.02 1.37
N LYS A 96 15.33 6.73 1.70
CA LYS A 96 16.02 5.76 0.83
C LYS A 96 15.36 5.66 -0.55
N ARG A 97 14.03 5.82 -0.61
CA ARG A 97 13.25 5.77 -1.85
C ARG A 97 13.56 6.90 -2.83
N THR A 98 14.30 7.94 -2.43
CA THR A 98 14.81 8.94 -3.39
C THR A 98 15.87 8.38 -4.34
N ASN A 99 16.47 7.23 -4.00
CA ASN A 99 17.30 6.46 -4.92
C ASN A 99 16.38 5.60 -5.81
N GLU A 100 16.49 5.76 -7.13
CA GLU A 100 15.69 4.98 -8.07
C GLU A 100 15.97 3.47 -8.03
N PHE A 101 17.18 3.09 -7.61
CA PHE A 101 17.61 1.71 -7.46
C PHE A 101 17.33 1.14 -6.07
N TYR A 102 16.68 1.90 -5.19
CA TYR A 102 16.31 1.38 -3.89
C TYR A 102 15.15 0.40 -4.03
N GLU A 103 15.36 -0.80 -3.48
CA GLU A 103 14.36 -1.84 -3.37
C GLU A 103 14.27 -2.27 -1.91
N GLU A 104 13.05 -2.52 -1.45
CA GLU A 104 12.81 -2.99 -0.10
C GLU A 104 13.12 -4.50 -0.04
N GLU A 105 14.21 -4.86 0.63
CA GLU A 105 14.58 -6.26 0.83
C GLU A 105 13.82 -6.83 2.02
N THR A 106 12.72 -7.52 1.74
CA THR A 106 11.88 -8.17 2.75
C THR A 106 12.35 -9.60 3.03
N LYS A 107 12.03 -10.13 4.21
CA LYS A 107 12.30 -11.53 4.54
C LYS A 107 11.59 -12.48 3.55
N GLU A 108 10.42 -12.10 3.06
CA GLU A 108 9.62 -12.87 2.10
C GLU A 108 10.31 -12.95 0.74
N TYR A 109 10.86 -11.84 0.25
CA TYR A 109 11.64 -11.82 -0.98
C TYR A 109 12.89 -12.71 -0.85
N LEU A 110 13.62 -12.58 0.26
CA LEU A 110 14.80 -13.40 0.53
C LEU A 110 14.47 -14.89 0.61
N ASN A 111 13.38 -15.26 1.29
CA ASN A 111 12.91 -16.64 1.38
C ASN A 111 12.54 -17.22 -0.01
N LEU A 112 11.88 -16.43 -0.86
CA LEU A 112 11.55 -16.82 -2.23
C LEU A 112 12.85 -17.02 -3.05
N LYS A 113 13.74 -16.04 -3.04
CA LYS A 113 15.02 -16.08 -3.78
C LYS A 113 15.89 -17.26 -3.34
N GLU A 114 16.01 -17.51 -2.04
CA GLU A 114 16.76 -18.64 -1.50
C GLU A 114 16.16 -19.98 -1.95
N TYR A 115 14.83 -20.13 -1.90
CA TYR A 115 14.17 -21.35 -2.33
C TYR A 115 14.36 -21.59 -3.83
N ILE A 116 14.18 -20.56 -4.66
CA ILE A 116 14.41 -20.65 -6.11
C ILE A 116 15.85 -21.06 -6.37
N THR A 117 16.82 -20.35 -5.78
CA THR A 117 18.25 -20.63 -5.95
C THR A 117 18.59 -22.08 -5.60
N THR A 118 18.19 -22.54 -4.41
CA THR A 118 18.67 -23.81 -3.87
C THR A 118 17.85 -25.02 -4.30
N LYS A 119 16.55 -24.85 -4.57
CA LYS A 119 15.65 -25.96 -4.87
C LYS A 119 15.22 -26.01 -6.32
N VAL A 120 15.08 -24.87 -6.99
CA VAL A 120 14.53 -24.81 -8.36
C VAL A 120 15.64 -24.81 -9.41
N VAL A 121 16.63 -23.92 -9.28
CA VAL A 121 17.68 -23.72 -10.30
C VAL A 121 19.07 -24.24 -9.89
N GLU A 122 19.11 -25.13 -8.90
CA GLU A 122 20.30 -25.90 -8.51
C GLU A 122 21.57 -25.07 -8.23
N GLY A 123 21.40 -23.84 -7.71
CA GLY A 123 22.49 -22.95 -7.34
C GLY A 123 22.82 -21.87 -8.36
N ASP A 124 22.11 -21.79 -9.50
CA ASP A 124 22.24 -20.68 -10.44
C ASP A 124 21.67 -19.39 -9.84
N SER A 125 22.55 -18.60 -9.21
CA SER A 125 22.17 -17.35 -8.54
C SER A 125 21.67 -16.28 -9.51
N PHE A 126 22.15 -16.29 -10.76
CA PHE A 126 21.79 -15.27 -11.75
C PHE A 126 20.34 -15.48 -12.21
N ILE A 127 19.98 -16.71 -12.59
CA ILE A 127 18.60 -17.02 -12.99
C ILE A 127 17.64 -16.85 -11.80
N ALA A 128 18.07 -17.24 -10.59
CA ALA A 128 17.25 -17.06 -9.39
C ALA A 128 16.97 -15.58 -9.10
N GLU A 129 17.98 -14.71 -9.24
CA GLU A 129 17.82 -13.26 -9.09
C GLU A 129 16.85 -12.69 -10.11
N MET A 130 17.05 -12.99 -11.41
CA MET A 130 16.17 -12.52 -12.47
C MET A 130 14.70 -12.93 -12.24
N ILE A 131 14.45 -14.19 -11.88
CA ILE A 131 13.08 -14.65 -11.61
C ILE A 131 12.49 -13.96 -10.39
N SER A 132 13.28 -13.83 -9.32
CA SER A 132 12.79 -13.26 -8.06
C SER A 132 12.48 -11.76 -8.20
N ASP A 133 13.30 -11.04 -8.95
CA ASP A 133 13.11 -9.60 -9.21
C ASP A 133 11.88 -9.35 -10.08
N ASP A 134 11.68 -10.14 -11.14
CA ASP A 134 10.48 -10.02 -11.98
C ASP A 134 9.20 -10.36 -11.20
N ILE A 135 9.23 -11.41 -10.38
CA ILE A 135 8.11 -11.75 -9.49
C ILE A 135 7.82 -10.60 -8.52
N ARG A 136 8.84 -9.98 -7.92
CA ARG A 136 8.67 -8.80 -7.06
C ARG A 136 8.07 -7.64 -7.86
N GLY A 137 8.48 -7.43 -9.10
CA GLY A 137 7.87 -6.47 -10.03
C GLY A 137 6.37 -6.72 -10.20
N HIS A 138 5.96 -7.97 -10.48
CA HIS A 138 4.54 -8.35 -10.55
C HIS A 138 3.80 -8.09 -9.24
N CYS A 139 4.45 -8.26 -8.08
CA CYS A 139 3.84 -7.97 -6.78
C CYS A 139 3.59 -6.47 -6.54
N LEU A 140 4.39 -5.60 -7.17
CA LEU A 140 4.26 -4.14 -7.06
C LEU A 140 3.17 -3.57 -7.99
N TYR A 141 2.91 -4.23 -9.12
CA TYR A 141 2.07 -3.71 -10.20
C TYR A 141 1.07 -4.78 -10.68
N GLY A 142 -0.12 -4.83 -10.07
CA GLY A 142 -1.22 -5.69 -10.57
C GLY A 142 -0.97 -7.19 -10.40
N PHE A 143 -0.68 -7.63 -9.17
CA PHE A 143 -0.32 -9.01 -8.85
C PHE A 143 -1.27 -10.06 -9.44
N SER A 144 -0.67 -11.03 -10.14
CA SER A 144 -1.31 -12.24 -10.61
C SER A 144 -0.35 -13.41 -10.42
N LEU A 145 -0.80 -14.42 -9.67
CA LEU A 145 -0.01 -15.62 -9.46
C LEU A 145 0.34 -16.32 -10.79
N ASP A 146 -0.57 -16.29 -11.77
CA ASP A 146 -0.33 -16.90 -13.07
C ASP A 146 0.80 -16.20 -13.83
N TYR A 147 0.80 -14.85 -13.87
CA TYR A 147 1.89 -14.10 -14.51
C TYR A 147 3.22 -14.30 -13.78
N ALA A 148 3.22 -14.29 -12.45
CA ALA A 148 4.42 -14.56 -11.66
C ALA A 148 4.99 -15.98 -11.92
N LEU A 149 4.13 -16.99 -12.08
CA LEU A 149 4.57 -18.35 -12.41
C LEU A 149 5.09 -18.49 -13.84
N ARG A 150 4.67 -17.61 -14.78
CA ARG A 150 5.19 -17.62 -16.15
C ARG A 150 6.66 -17.20 -16.24
N GLU A 151 7.20 -16.51 -15.24
CA GLU A 151 8.62 -16.13 -15.21
C GLU A 151 9.57 -17.32 -15.27
N PHE A 152 9.15 -18.47 -14.71
CA PHE A 152 9.88 -19.72 -14.82
C PHE A 152 9.83 -20.28 -16.25
N ASN A 153 8.66 -20.22 -16.89
CA ASN A 153 8.48 -20.70 -18.26
C ASN A 153 9.27 -19.87 -19.28
N PHE A 154 9.31 -18.55 -19.14
CA PHE A 154 10.08 -17.66 -20.01
C PHE A 154 11.58 -17.93 -19.98
N ARG A 155 12.07 -18.53 -18.90
CA ARG A 155 13.47 -18.90 -18.70
C ARG A 155 13.72 -20.40 -18.84
N GLU A 156 12.73 -21.14 -19.37
CA GLU A 156 12.78 -22.58 -19.57
C GLU A 156 13.05 -23.38 -18.27
N VAL A 157 12.77 -22.79 -17.11
CA VAL A 157 12.93 -23.43 -15.80
C VAL A 157 11.72 -24.31 -15.51
N ARG A 158 11.96 -25.61 -15.35
CA ARG A 158 10.92 -26.61 -15.07
C ARG A 158 10.93 -27.02 -13.61
N PHE A 159 9.75 -27.03 -12.98
CA PHE A 159 9.58 -27.63 -11.67
C PHE A 159 9.72 -29.16 -11.76
N LYS A 160 10.44 -29.74 -10.79
CA LYS A 160 10.68 -31.19 -10.68
C LYS A 160 9.47 -31.96 -10.19
N SER A 161 8.57 -31.30 -9.46
CA SER A 161 7.35 -31.91 -8.93
C SER A 161 6.27 -30.87 -8.68
N LYS A 162 5.05 -31.36 -8.46
CA LYS A 162 3.92 -30.50 -8.08
C LYS A 162 4.18 -29.81 -6.73
N GLU A 163 4.75 -30.53 -5.77
CA GLU A 163 5.05 -30.00 -4.43
C GLU A 163 6.03 -28.83 -4.50
N GLN A 164 6.99 -28.88 -5.43
CA GLN A 164 7.91 -27.77 -5.67
C GLN A 164 7.18 -26.55 -6.24
N MET A 165 6.31 -26.74 -7.24
CA MET A 165 5.49 -25.67 -7.80
C MET A 165 4.57 -25.06 -6.73
N ASP A 166 3.88 -25.88 -5.96
CA ASP A 166 2.99 -25.45 -4.88
C ASP A 166 3.76 -24.64 -3.82
N LYS A 167 5.00 -25.06 -3.50
CA LYS A 167 5.84 -24.32 -2.56
C LYS A 167 6.29 -22.96 -3.09
N VAL A 168 6.64 -22.89 -4.37
CA VAL A 168 6.95 -21.61 -5.03
C VAL A 168 5.72 -20.70 -5.04
N ALA A 169 4.56 -21.22 -5.44
CA ALA A 169 3.32 -20.46 -5.43
C ALA A 169 2.99 -19.90 -4.03
N GLN A 170 3.20 -20.70 -2.98
CA GLN A 170 3.05 -20.24 -1.60
C GLN A 170 3.99 -19.08 -1.26
N LEU A 171 5.28 -19.18 -1.63
CA LEU A 171 6.26 -18.13 -1.36
C LEU A 171 5.97 -16.84 -2.15
N ILE A 172 5.47 -16.96 -3.39
CA ILE A 172 5.02 -15.83 -4.21
C ILE A 172 3.83 -15.13 -3.54
N ILE A 173 2.83 -15.88 -3.08
CA ILE A 173 1.67 -15.31 -2.37
C ILE A 173 2.12 -14.61 -1.08
N GLU A 174 3.05 -15.21 -0.34
CA GLU A 174 3.60 -14.62 0.88
C GLU A 174 4.29 -13.29 0.59
N LEU A 175 5.13 -13.24 -0.46
CA LEU A 175 5.76 -12.01 -0.93
C LEU A 175 4.72 -10.96 -1.34
N ALA A 176 3.71 -11.34 -2.14
CA ALA A 176 2.66 -10.42 -2.59
C ALA A 176 1.89 -9.81 -1.41
N ASN A 177 1.57 -10.60 -0.39
CA ASN A 177 0.88 -10.13 0.80
C ASN A 177 1.72 -9.18 1.68
N HIS A 178 3.04 -9.22 1.55
CA HIS A 178 4.01 -8.40 2.30
C HIS A 178 4.71 -7.36 1.43
N THR A 179 4.26 -7.16 0.19
CA THR A 179 4.77 -6.10 -0.69
C THR A 179 3.88 -4.87 -0.58
N ARG A 180 4.50 -3.69 -0.49
CA ARG A 180 3.79 -2.41 -0.44
C ARG A 180 3.25 -2.07 -1.81
N ILE A 181 1.94 -1.82 -1.91
CA ILE A 181 1.30 -1.50 -3.19
C ILE A 181 0.68 -0.11 -3.17
N ARG A 182 0.63 0.52 -4.35
CA ARG A 182 0.19 1.91 -4.51
C ARG A 182 -1.30 2.05 -4.21
N GLU A 183 -2.10 1.09 -4.64
CA GLU A 183 -3.56 1.03 -4.43
C GLU A 183 -3.94 1.02 -2.94
N ASN A 184 -3.01 0.62 -2.08
CA ASN A 184 -3.18 0.59 -0.63
C ASN A 184 -2.47 1.75 0.08
N ASN A 185 -2.16 2.85 -0.62
CA ASN A 185 -1.43 4.00 -0.07
C ASN A 185 -0.13 3.58 0.65
N GLY A 186 0.60 2.63 0.06
CA GLY A 186 1.87 2.13 0.56
C GLY A 186 1.77 1.08 1.67
N PHE A 187 0.58 0.67 2.10
CA PHE A 187 0.43 -0.51 2.96
C PHE A 187 0.65 -1.80 2.17
N THR A 188 1.14 -2.83 2.85
CA THR A 188 1.03 -4.20 2.33
C THR A 188 -0.42 -4.71 2.47
N PRO A 189 -0.87 -5.66 1.64
CA PRO A 189 -2.16 -6.31 1.84
C PRO A 189 -2.35 -6.87 3.26
N ALA A 190 -1.32 -7.49 3.84
CA ALA A 190 -1.36 -8.04 5.20
C ALA A 190 -1.54 -6.96 6.28
N GLU A 191 -0.79 -5.85 6.19
CA GLU A 191 -0.89 -4.74 7.14
C GLU A 191 -2.28 -4.08 7.11
N LEU A 192 -2.80 -3.83 5.90
CA LEU A 192 -4.10 -3.19 5.74
C LEU A 192 -5.23 -4.10 6.27
N HIS A 193 -5.15 -5.40 5.99
CA HIS A 193 -6.09 -6.37 6.52
C HIS A 193 -6.09 -6.41 8.06
N GLU A 194 -4.92 -6.40 8.68
CA GLU A 194 -4.79 -6.37 10.14
C GLU A 194 -5.42 -5.10 10.74
N GLN A 195 -5.25 -3.94 10.10
CA GLN A 195 -5.89 -2.70 10.54
C GLN A 195 -7.42 -2.75 10.44
N MET A 196 -7.96 -3.35 9.37
CA MET A 196 -9.40 -3.53 9.22
C MET A 196 -9.96 -4.39 10.37
N ILE A 197 -9.31 -5.52 10.68
CA ILE A 197 -9.70 -6.39 11.80
C ILE A 197 -9.65 -5.64 13.15
N LYS A 198 -8.61 -4.86 13.40
CA LYS A 198 -8.49 -4.04 14.62
C LYS A 198 -9.61 -2.99 14.72
N SER A 199 -10.00 -2.39 13.60
CA SER A 199 -11.09 -1.42 13.57
C SER A 199 -12.46 -2.06 13.84
N GLU A 200 -12.74 -3.23 13.29
CA GLU A 200 -13.99 -3.96 13.49
C GLU A 200 -14.12 -4.52 14.91
N SER A 201 -13.03 -5.04 15.47
CA SER A 201 -13.01 -5.48 16.88
C SER A 201 -13.25 -4.33 17.85
N SER A 202 -12.76 -3.12 17.57
CA SER A 202 -13.03 -1.92 18.39
C SER A 202 -14.49 -1.40 18.34
N LEU A 203 -15.28 -1.83 17.35
CA LEU A 203 -16.71 -1.50 17.23
C LEU A 203 -17.62 -2.44 18.05
N SER A 204 -17.07 -3.52 18.61
CA SER A 204 -17.81 -4.49 19.44
C SER A 204 -18.11 -4.02 20.86
N ASP A 205 -17.52 -2.89 21.30
CA ASP A 205 -17.79 -2.24 22.59
C ASP A 205 -18.94 -1.21 22.57
N LYS A 206 -19.63 -1.05 21.43
CA LYS A 206 -20.91 -0.31 21.47
C LYS A 206 -21.89 -1.12 22.30
N PRO A 207 -22.53 -0.55 23.34
CA PRO A 207 -23.53 -1.28 24.12
C PRO A 207 -24.56 -1.81 23.12
N VAL A 208 -24.69 -3.13 23.06
CA VAL A 208 -25.74 -3.78 22.28
C VAL A 208 -27.04 -3.18 22.79
N ILE A 209 -27.60 -2.24 22.03
CA ILE A 209 -28.96 -1.77 22.25
C ILE A 209 -29.80 -3.02 22.04
N LYS A 210 -30.12 -3.73 23.13
CA LYS A 210 -31.06 -4.84 23.09
C LYS A 210 -32.28 -4.30 22.36
N LYS A 211 -32.60 -4.89 21.21
CA LYS A 211 -33.81 -4.55 20.46
C LYS A 211 -34.98 -4.67 21.42
N VAL A 212 -35.50 -3.54 21.87
CA VAL A 212 -36.59 -3.54 22.85
C VAL A 212 -37.83 -4.08 22.14
N GLY A 213 -38.40 -5.17 22.65
CA GLY A 213 -39.54 -5.81 22.04
C GLY A 213 -40.75 -4.86 22.03
N ARG A 214 -41.59 -4.93 21.00
CA ARG A 214 -42.80 -4.07 20.88
C ARG A 214 -43.67 -4.08 22.15
N ASN A 215 -43.66 -5.18 22.91
CA ASN A 215 -44.45 -5.34 24.14
C ASN A 215 -43.68 -5.09 25.45
N ASP A 216 -42.37 -4.84 25.40
CA ASP A 216 -41.53 -4.62 26.59
C ASP A 216 -41.77 -3.24 27.20
N PRO A 217 -41.46 -3.03 28.49
CA PRO A 217 -41.47 -1.70 29.10
C PRO A 217 -40.62 -0.70 28.30
N CYS A 218 -41.16 0.49 28.05
CA CYS A 218 -40.51 1.49 27.23
C CYS A 218 -39.30 2.09 27.96
N PRO A 219 -38.12 2.16 27.32
CA PRO A 219 -36.87 2.57 27.97
C PRO A 219 -36.83 4.07 28.33
N CYS A 220 -37.79 4.88 27.90
CA CYS A 220 -37.91 6.29 28.29
C CYS A 220 -38.46 6.52 29.72
N GLY A 221 -38.72 5.45 30.49
CA GLY A 221 -39.21 5.56 31.87
C GLY A 221 -40.71 5.87 32.01
N SER A 222 -41.49 5.81 30.92
CA SER A 222 -42.92 6.14 30.95
C SER A 222 -43.83 5.10 31.61
N GLY A 223 -43.30 3.92 31.94
CA GLY A 223 -44.07 2.78 32.46
C GLY A 223 -44.99 2.10 31.43
N LYS A 224 -45.05 2.58 30.17
CA LYS A 224 -45.88 2.01 29.09
C LYS A 224 -45.11 0.97 28.27
N LYS A 225 -45.81 0.07 27.57
CA LYS A 225 -45.18 -0.83 26.57
C LYS A 225 -44.59 -0.02 25.40
N TYR A 226 -43.46 -0.44 24.85
CA TYR A 226 -42.72 0.29 23.80
C TYR A 226 -43.62 0.67 22.59
N LYS A 227 -44.46 -0.26 22.11
CA LYS A 227 -45.40 -0.01 21.01
C LYS A 227 -46.43 1.09 21.26
N LYS A 228 -46.72 1.39 22.53
CA LYS A 228 -47.70 2.42 22.94
C LYS A 228 -47.02 3.73 23.37
N CYS A 229 -45.70 3.84 23.25
CA CYS A 229 -44.96 5.01 23.70
C CYS A 229 -44.05 5.57 22.61
N CYS A 230 -42.83 5.05 22.48
CA CYS A 230 -41.83 5.62 21.57
C CYS A 230 -41.88 5.01 20.15
N LEU A 231 -42.51 3.85 19.96
CA LEU A 231 -42.52 3.18 18.65
C LEU A 231 -43.36 3.93 17.58
N ASN A 232 -44.46 4.57 17.97
CA ASN A 232 -45.37 5.28 17.04
C ASN A 232 -45.20 6.80 17.11
N LYS A 233 -44.12 7.30 17.71
CA LYS A 233 -43.79 8.72 17.81
C LYS A 233 -42.66 9.14 16.84
N VAL A 234 -42.30 8.25 15.91
CA VAL A 234 -41.35 8.52 14.83
C VAL A 234 -42.12 8.97 13.60
#